data_AF-A0A842N6X9-F1
#
_entry.id   AF-A0A842N6X9-F1
#
_cell.length_a   1.000
_cell.length_b   1.000
_cell.length_c   1.000
_cell.angle_alpha   90.00
_cell.angle_beta   90.00
_cell.angle_gamma   90.00
#
_symmetry.space_group_name_H-M   'P 1'
#
loop_
_entity.id
_entity.type
_entity.pdbx_description
1 polymer ?
#
loop_
_entity_poly.entity_id
_entity_poly.type
_entity_poly.pdbx_seq_one_letter_code
_entity_poly.pdbx_strand_id
1 'polypeptide(L)'
;MTLRKNRIFSVLVVLIMGASVAVGMITGNLYLSVLLSIAGLGALILLRRRIEEPVRDERDLLIDAKSSTATLQLFLGGSALLGSALIFLSYIGYSAYEQTGYTLLVLANVGALMHQAFRERYKRAYGG
;
A
#
# COMPACT_ATOMS: atom_id res chain seq x y z
N MET A 1 17.58 18.36 -0.67
CA MET A 1 17.74 17.29 0.35
C MET A 1 18.31 16.06 -0.34
N THR A 2 19.29 15.34 0.21
CA THR A 2 19.86 14.17 -0.49
C THR A 2 18.83 13.05 -0.58
N LEU A 3 18.77 12.35 -1.73
CA LEU A 3 17.78 11.29 -2.02
C LEU A 3 17.69 10.23 -0.92
N ARG A 4 18.84 9.84 -0.35
CA ARG A 4 18.92 8.86 0.75
C ARG A 4 18.18 9.33 2.01
N LYS A 5 18.35 10.59 2.41
CA LYS A 5 17.66 11.16 3.58
C LYS A 5 16.16 11.18 3.34
N ASN A 6 15.71 11.60 2.15
CA ASN A 6 14.28 11.63 1.83
C ASN A 6 13.64 10.25 1.85
N ARG A 7 14.32 9.23 1.32
CA ARG A 7 13.83 7.85 1.38
C ARG A 7 13.63 7.40 2.83
N ILE A 8 14.58 7.69 3.72
CA ILE A 8 14.46 7.35 5.16
C ILE A 8 13.27 8.07 5.79
N PHE A 9 13.11 9.37 5.56
CA PHE A 9 11.97 10.11 6.10
C PHE A 9 10.63 9.61 5.55
N SER A 10 10.52 9.31 4.26
CA SER A 10 9.30 8.74 3.69
C SER A 10 8.94 7.39 4.32
N VAL A 11 9.93 6.51 4.55
CA VAL A 11 9.71 5.23 5.23
C VAL A 11 9.23 5.44 6.66
N LEU A 12 9.82 6.38 7.39
CA LEU A 12 9.37 6.73 8.75
C LEU A 12 7.94 7.26 8.77
N VAL A 13 7.59 8.15 7.83
CA VAL A 13 6.21 8.68 7.74
C VAL A 13 5.21 7.56 7.47
N VAL A 14 5.54 6.62 6.56
CA VAL A 14 4.66 5.47 6.28
C VAL A 14 4.51 4.56 7.50
N LEU A 15 5.60 4.30 8.24
CA LEU A 15 5.56 3.50 9.48
C LEU A 15 4.68 4.15 10.54
N ILE A 16 4.86 5.45 10.77
CA ILE A 16 4.07 6.22 11.74
C ILE A 16 2.61 6.23 11.32
N MET A 17 2.33 6.43 10.03
CA MET A 17 0.97 6.41 9.50
C MET A 17 0.31 5.05 9.72
N GLY A 18 1.00 3.94 9.41
CA GLY A 18 0.50 2.59 9.65
C GLY A 18 0.21 2.32 11.13
N ALA A 19 1.12 2.68 12.03
CA ALA A 19 0.92 2.56 13.47
C ALA A 19 -0.27 3.40 13.96
N SER A 20 -0.41 4.63 13.45
CA SER A 20 -1.51 5.51 13.83
C SER A 20 -2.88 4.99 13.42
N VAL A 21 -2.99 4.38 12.24
CA VAL A 21 -4.23 3.74 11.78
C VAL A 21 -4.59 2.55 12.67
N ALA A 22 -3.61 1.74 13.06
CA ALA A 22 -3.82 0.62 13.97
C ALA A 22 -4.33 1.10 15.34
N VAL A 23 -3.75 2.17 15.90
CA VAL A 23 -4.21 2.76 17.16
C VAL A 23 -5.63 3.33 17.04
N GLY A 24 -5.95 4.02 15.95
CA GLY A 24 -7.30 4.54 15.73
C GLY A 24 -8.35 3.44 15.59
N MET A 25 -7.99 2.29 15.00
CA MET A 25 -8.86 1.11 14.97
C MET A 25 -9.07 0.50 16.37
N ILE A 26 -8.01 0.34 17.17
CA ILE A 26 -8.12 -0.22 18.54
C ILE A 26 -8.97 0.68 19.45
N THR A 27 -8.87 2.00 19.28
CA THR A 27 -9.64 2.96 20.07
C THR A 27 -11.07 3.17 19.56
N GLY A 28 -11.44 2.54 18.44
CA GLY A 28 -12.75 2.71 17.79
C GLY A 28 -12.99 4.10 17.19
N ASN A 29 -11.96 4.94 17.12
CA ASN A 29 -12.07 6.30 16.61
C ASN A 29 -11.59 6.39 15.15
N LEU A 30 -12.54 6.14 14.24
CA LEU A 30 -12.32 6.22 12.80
C LEU A 30 -11.83 7.60 12.33
N TYR A 31 -12.27 8.68 12.97
CA TYR A 31 -11.88 10.04 12.58
C TYR A 31 -10.38 10.28 12.77
N LEU A 32 -9.79 9.74 13.85
CA LEU A 32 -8.35 9.84 14.09
C LEU A 32 -7.55 9.11 13.00
N SER A 33 -7.95 7.89 12.63
CA SER A 33 -7.28 7.14 11.56
C SER A 33 -7.34 7.88 10.21
N VAL A 34 -8.48 8.46 9.86
CA VAL A 34 -8.66 9.19 8.60
C VAL A 34 -7.82 10.47 8.58
N LEU A 35 -7.89 11.28 9.64
CA LEU A 35 -7.13 12.54 9.72
C LEU A 35 -5.62 12.32 9.67
N LEU A 36 -5.12 11.31 10.39
CA LEU A 36 -3.69 10.98 10.40
C LEU A 36 -3.23 10.41 9.06
N SER A 37 -4.09 9.66 8.37
CA SER A 37 -3.80 9.19 7.00
C SER A 37 -3.67 10.36 6.02
N ILE A 38 -4.59 11.33 6.09
CA ILE A 38 -4.54 12.53 5.25
C ILE A 38 -3.28 13.36 5.56
N ALA A 39 -2.97 13.55 6.84
CA ALA A 39 -1.78 14.29 7.27
C ALA A 39 -0.48 13.61 6.81
N GLY A 40 -0.39 12.28 6.96
CA GLY A 40 0.76 11.49 6.48
C GLY A 40 0.94 11.58 4.96
N LEU A 41 -0.17 11.54 4.22
CA LEU A 41 -0.15 11.70 2.76
C LEU A 41 0.31 13.12 2.35
N GLY A 42 -0.16 14.14 3.07
CA GLY A 42 0.32 15.52 2.91
C GLY A 42 1.82 15.66 3.18
N ALA A 43 2.32 15.03 4.25
CA ALA A 43 3.74 15.03 4.57
C ALA A 43 4.59 14.36 3.47
N LEU A 44 4.13 13.25 2.90
CA LEU A 44 4.80 12.58 1.78
C LEU A 44 4.84 13.46 0.52
N ILE A 45 3.76 14.17 0.21
CA ILE A 45 3.71 15.11 -0.92
C ILE A 45 4.72 16.24 -0.71
N LEU A 46 4.77 16.82 0.49
CA LEU A 46 5.73 17.88 0.83
C LEU A 46 7.18 17.40 0.74
N LEU A 47 7.48 16.19 1.24
CA LEU A 47 8.79 15.55 1.11
C LEU A 47 9.18 15.37 -0.36
N ARG A 48 8.24 14.91 -1.20
CA ARG A 48 8.47 14.74 -2.64
C ARG A 48 8.79 16.06 -3.34
N ARG A 49 8.11 17.15 -2.98
CA ARG A 49 8.35 18.49 -3.57
C ARG A 49 9.72 19.10 -3.22
N ARG A 50 10.40 18.60 -2.18
CA ARG A 50 11.72 19.12 -1.75
C ARG A 50 12.92 18.41 -2.39
N ILE A 51 12.68 17.47 -3.29
CA ILE A 51 13.73 16.81 -4.07
C ILE A 51 13.83 17.53 -5.41
N GLU A 52 15.00 18.07 -5.74
CA GLU A 52 15.34 18.43 -7.12
C GLU A 52 15.38 17.13 -7.93
N GLU A 53 14.52 17.01 -8.93
CA GLU A 53 14.48 15.83 -9.80
C GLU A 53 15.79 15.76 -10.61
N PRO A 54 16.67 14.77 -10.37
CA PRO A 54 17.66 14.44 -11.39
C PRO A 54 16.88 13.95 -12.62
N VAL A 55 17.32 14.32 -13.82
CA VAL A 55 16.78 13.79 -15.08
C VAL A 55 16.80 12.26 -14.99
N ARG A 56 15.62 11.65 -14.82
CA ARG A 56 15.48 10.20 -14.70
C ARG A 56 15.76 9.59 -16.06
N ASP A 57 16.74 8.72 -16.12
CA ASP A 57 16.99 7.89 -17.30
C ASP A 57 15.83 6.89 -17.48
N GLU A 58 15.58 6.45 -18.70
CA GLU A 58 14.52 5.49 -19.04
C GLU A 58 14.68 4.18 -18.26
N ARG A 59 15.94 3.79 -17.99
CA ARG A 59 16.27 2.61 -17.19
C ARG A 59 15.77 2.70 -15.75
N ASP A 60 15.85 3.87 -15.12
CA ASP A 60 15.37 4.07 -13.75
C ASP A 60 13.84 3.95 -13.68
N LEU A 61 13.14 4.45 -14.70
CA LEU A 61 11.68 4.31 -14.81
C LEU A 61 11.25 2.85 -14.95
N LEU A 62 11.98 2.04 -15.73
CA LEU A 62 11.70 0.61 -15.88
C LEU A 62 11.94 -0.17 -14.58
N ILE A 63 13.02 0.15 -13.85
CA ILE A 63 13.32 -0.47 -12.54
C ILE A 63 12.22 -0.13 -11.53
N ASP A 64 11.79 1.14 -11.48
CA ASP A 64 10.70 1.57 -10.60
C ASP A 64 9.37 0.89 -10.96
N ALA A 65 9.04 0.78 -12.24
CA ALA A 65 7.82 0.10 -12.68
C ALA A 65 7.83 -1.39 -12.31
N LYS A 66 8.96 -2.08 -12.51
CA LYS A 66 9.11 -3.50 -12.18
C LYS A 66 9.07 -3.74 -10.67
N SER A 67 9.77 -2.90 -9.90
CA SER A 67 9.75 -3.01 -8.43
C SER A 67 8.37 -2.70 -7.86
N SER A 68 7.67 -1.67 -8.35
CA SER A 68 6.29 -1.36 -7.95
C SER A 68 5.33 -2.51 -8.24
N THR A 69 5.45 -3.13 -9.42
CA THR A 69 4.63 -4.30 -9.79
C THR A 69 4.89 -5.49 -8.87
N ALA A 70 6.16 -5.80 -8.58
CA ALA A 70 6.52 -6.87 -7.66
C ALA A 70 6.01 -6.61 -6.23
N THR A 71 6.13 -5.37 -5.74
CA THR A 71 5.59 -4.98 -4.43
C THR A 71 4.07 -5.15 -4.36
N LEU A 72 3.34 -4.71 -5.40
CA LEU A 72 1.89 -4.89 -5.46
C LEU A 72 1.50 -6.38 -5.46
N GLN A 73 2.20 -7.21 -6.23
CA GLN A 73 1.92 -8.65 -6.27
C GLN A 73 2.18 -9.32 -4.92
N LEU A 74 3.28 -8.99 -4.25
CA LEU A 74 3.59 -9.50 -2.91
C LEU A 74 2.56 -9.04 -1.88
N PHE A 75 2.14 -7.77 -1.93
CA PHE A 75 1.13 -7.23 -1.03
C PHE A 75 -0.22 -7.91 -1.23
N LEU A 76 -0.71 -8.00 -2.46
CA LEU A 76 -2.01 -8.63 -2.76
C LEU A 76 -1.99 -10.13 -2.46
N GLY A 77 -0.91 -10.84 -2.81
CA GLY A 77 -0.73 -12.24 -2.49
C GLY A 77 -0.65 -12.48 -0.98
N GLY A 78 0.10 -11.65 -0.26
CA GLY A 78 0.19 -11.68 1.20
C GLY A 78 -1.16 -11.41 1.87
N SER A 79 -1.92 -10.41 1.40
CA SER A 79 -3.27 -10.12 1.88
C SER A 79 -4.22 -11.29 1.63
N ALA A 80 -4.15 -11.96 0.48
CA ALA A 80 -4.99 -13.12 0.19
C ALA A 80 -4.67 -14.30 1.12
N LEU A 81 -3.38 -14.60 1.32
CA LEU A 81 -2.94 -15.67 2.22
C LEU A 81 -3.34 -15.39 3.68
N LEU A 82 -3.04 -14.18 4.18
CA LEU A 82 -3.41 -13.78 5.54
C LEU A 82 -4.93 -13.75 5.73
N GLY A 83 -5.67 -13.20 4.77
CA GLY A 83 -7.14 -13.17 4.83
C GLY A 83 -7.74 -14.57 4.91
N SER A 84 -7.22 -15.51 4.10
CA SER A 84 -7.64 -16.92 4.13
C SER A 84 -7.30 -17.59 5.46
N ALA A 85 -6.11 -17.33 6.00
CA ALA A 85 -5.69 -17.87 7.29
C ALA A 85 -6.57 -17.37 8.45
N LEU A 86 -6.96 -16.09 8.44
CA LEU A 86 -7.85 -15.52 9.46
C LEU A 86 -9.26 -16.12 9.41
N ILE A 87 -9.80 -16.36 8.22
CA ILE A 87 -11.08 -17.07 8.05
C ILE A 87 -10.94 -18.53 8.52
N PHE A 88 -9.85 -19.20 8.19
CA PHE A 88 -9.64 -20.55 8.68
C PHE A 88 -9.59 -20.62 10.22
N LEU A 89 -8.97 -19.62 10.85
CA LEU A 89 -8.91 -19.50 12.30
C LEU A 89 -10.29 -19.26 12.92
N SER A 90 -11.22 -18.59 12.21
CA SER A 90 -12.59 -18.42 12.69
C SER A 90 -13.34 -19.75 12.75
N TYR A 91 -13.12 -20.65 11.79
CA TYR A 91 -13.71 -22.00 11.81
C TYR A 91 -13.20 -22.88 12.97
N ILE A 92 -12.04 -22.57 13.55
CA ILE A 92 -11.46 -23.30 14.69
C ILE A 92 -11.84 -22.64 16.04
N GLY A 93 -12.73 -21.63 16.03
CA GLY A 93 -13.34 -21.05 17.22
C GLY A 93 -12.91 -19.62 17.54
N TYR A 94 -12.07 -18.98 16.73
CA TYR A 94 -11.68 -17.57 16.90
C TYR A 94 -12.45 -16.66 15.95
N SER A 95 -13.77 -16.54 16.13
CA SER A 95 -14.67 -15.80 15.23
C SER A 95 -14.38 -14.30 15.12
N ALA A 96 -13.67 -13.72 16.10
CA ALA A 96 -13.34 -12.29 16.12
C ALA A 96 -12.55 -11.79 14.89
N TYR A 97 -11.85 -12.68 14.18
CA TYR A 97 -11.01 -12.32 13.03
C TYR A 97 -11.66 -12.55 11.67
N GLU A 98 -12.86 -13.14 11.63
CA GLU A 98 -13.52 -13.54 10.39
C GLU A 98 -13.77 -12.35 9.45
N GLN A 99 -14.31 -11.26 10.00
CA GLN A 99 -14.58 -10.05 9.23
C GLN A 99 -13.29 -9.42 8.67
N THR A 100 -12.21 -9.42 9.45
CA THR A 100 -10.89 -8.95 9.01
C THR A 100 -10.30 -9.84 7.91
N GLY A 101 -10.55 -11.15 7.99
CA GLY A 101 -10.18 -12.09 6.93
C GLY A 101 -10.88 -11.81 5.60
N TYR A 102 -12.20 -11.59 5.65
CA TYR A 102 -12.98 -11.23 4.46
C TYR A 102 -12.55 -9.89 3.86
N THR A 103 -12.29 -8.86 4.67
CA THR A 103 -11.87 -7.55 4.15
C THR A 103 -10.52 -7.63 3.44
N LEU A 104 -9.56 -8.41 3.96
CA LEU A 104 -8.28 -8.65 3.30
C LEU A 104 -8.42 -9.38 1.96
N LEU A 105 -9.33 -10.36 1.87
CA LEU A 105 -9.61 -11.06 0.61
C LEU A 105 -10.28 -10.16 -0.42
N VAL A 106 -11.25 -9.34 -0.01
CA VAL A 106 -11.88 -8.35 -0.90
C VAL A 106 -10.83 -7.37 -1.41
N LEU A 107 -9.96 -6.86 -0.52
CA LEU A 107 -8.87 -5.96 -0.89
C LEU A 107 -7.90 -6.60 -1.87
N ALA A 108 -7.52 -7.86 -1.65
CA ALA A 108 -6.64 -8.59 -2.56
C ALA A 108 -7.28 -8.77 -3.96
N ASN A 109 -8.56 -9.16 -4.02
CA ASN A 109 -9.26 -9.37 -5.28
C ASN A 109 -9.49 -8.06 -6.05
N VAL A 110 -10.02 -7.04 -5.38
CA VAL A 110 -10.24 -5.72 -6.00
C VAL A 110 -8.91 -5.13 -6.46
N GLY A 111 -7.87 -5.20 -5.63
CA GLY A 111 -6.53 -4.73 -5.99
C GLY A 111 -5.93 -5.47 -7.19
N ALA A 112 -6.12 -6.79 -7.27
CA ALA A 112 -5.67 -7.59 -8.42
C ALA A 112 -6.42 -7.21 -9.70
N LEU A 113 -7.74 -7.03 -9.63
CA LEU A 113 -8.56 -6.58 -10.76
C LEU A 113 -8.12 -5.19 -11.24
N MET A 114 -7.89 -4.25 -10.33
CA MET A 114 -7.39 -2.92 -10.68
C MET A 114 -6.01 -2.99 -11.32
N HIS A 115 -5.09 -3.77 -10.74
CA HIS A 115 -3.75 -3.95 -11.29
C HIS A 115 -3.81 -4.51 -12.71
N GLN A 116 -4.65 -5.51 -12.95
CA GLN A 116 -4.85 -6.09 -14.28
C GLN A 116 -5.47 -5.09 -15.25
N ALA A 117 -6.54 -4.39 -14.86
CA ALA A 117 -7.21 -3.40 -15.70
C ALA A 117 -6.27 -2.28 -16.14
N PHE A 118 -5.44 -1.76 -15.22
CA PHE A 118 -4.43 -0.76 -15.57
C PHE A 118 -3.35 -1.34 -16.48
N ARG A 119 -2.84 -2.53 -16.16
CA ARG A 119 -1.81 -3.18 -17.00
C ARG A 119 -2.30 -3.39 -18.43
N GLU A 120 -3.53 -3.84 -18.61
CA GLU A 120 -4.14 -4.00 -19.93
C GLU A 120 -4.32 -2.66 -20.65
N ARG A 121 -4.81 -1.63 -19.95
CA ARG A 121 -4.95 -0.28 -20.53
C ARG A 121 -3.61 0.28 -21.00
N TYR A 122 -2.56 0.17 -20.18
CA TYR A 122 -1.22 0.62 -20.54
C TYR A 122 -0.64 -0.18 -21.71
N LYS A 123 -0.82 -1.51 -21.72
CA LYS A 123 -0.40 -2.37 -22.83
C LYS A 123 -1.06 -1.95 -24.16
N ARG A 124 -2.36 -1.62 -24.13
CA ARG A 124 -3.09 -1.14 -25.31
C ARG A 124 -2.65 0.25 -25.75
N ALA A 125 -2.35 1.15 -24.82
CA ALA A 125 -2.01 2.54 -25.12
C ALA A 125 -0.57 2.73 -25.65
N TYR A 126 0.38 1.93 -25.18
CA TYR A 126 1.81 2.13 -25.48
C TYR A 126 2.45 1.03 -26.33
N GLY A 127 1.69 0.00 -26.73
CA GLY A 127 2.21 -1.12 -27.51
C GLY A 127 3.15 -1.97 -26.65
N GLY A 128 2.60 -3.03 -26.05
CA GLY A 128 3.34 -3.92 -25.13
C GLY A 128 4.55 -4.60 -25.73
#